data_AF-A0A920RDY4-F1
#
_entry.id   AF-A0A920RDY4-F1
#
_cell.length_a   1.000
_cell.length_b   1.000
_cell.length_c   1.000
_cell.angle_alpha   90.00
_cell.angle_beta   90.00
_cell.angle_gamma   90.00
#
_symmetry.space_group_name_H-M   'P 1'
#
loop_
_entity.id
_entity.type
_entity.pdbx_description
1 polymer ?
#
loop_
_entity_poly.entity_id
_entity_poly.type
_entity_poly.pdbx_seq_one_letter_code
_entity_poly.pdbx_strand_id
1 'polypeptide(L)' 'MRRPIYSDAAVQALADGETFYTPNRGVPELREALAKYNSELYGVEIEVDRITVTASGMSAMMLAHQLL' A
#
# COMPACT_ATOMS: atom_id res chain seq x y z
N MET A 1 15.95 19.08 -11.57
CA MET A 1 15.26 17.77 -11.49
C MET A 1 14.02 17.97 -10.62
N ARG A 2 12.81 17.66 -11.10
CA ARG A 2 11.56 17.88 -10.33
C ARG A 2 11.47 16.79 -9.24
N ARG A 3 11.23 17.18 -7.98
CA ARG A 3 11.00 16.19 -6.91
C ARG A 3 9.73 15.39 -7.24
N PRO A 4 9.75 14.06 -7.08
CA PRO A 4 8.57 13.26 -7.31
C PRO A 4 7.52 13.55 -6.22
N ILE A 5 6.25 13.52 -6.60
CA ILE A 5 5.12 13.90 -5.73
C ILE A 5 5.05 13.12 -4.41
N TYR A 6 5.54 11.88 -4.38
CA TYR A 6 5.56 11.06 -3.16
C TYR A 6 6.59 11.52 -2.13
N SER A 7 7.62 12.27 -2.53
CA SER A 7 8.62 12.79 -1.58
C SER A 7 8.02 13.81 -0.64
N ASP A 8 7.16 14.69 -1.14
CA ASP A 8 6.55 15.74 -0.30
C ASP A 8 5.49 15.13 0.64
N ALA A 9 4.72 14.14 0.17
CA ALA A 9 3.79 13.38 1.01
C ALA A 9 4.51 12.64 2.16
N ALA A 10 5.67 12.01 1.88
CA ALA A 10 6.47 11.35 2.90
C ALA A 10 7.03 12.33 3.94
N VAL A 11 7.48 13.51 3.51
CA VAL A 11 7.94 14.57 4.43
C VAL A 11 6.81 15.05 5.32
N GLN A 12 5.60 15.22 4.76
CA GLN A 12 4.43 15.66 5.51
C GLN A 12 4.02 14.61 6.57
N ALA A 13 3.94 13.33 6.19
CA ALA A 13 3.64 12.25 7.13
C ALA A 13 4.63 12.20 8.32
N LEU A 14 5.92 12.45 8.05
CA LEU A 14 6.93 12.57 9.10
C LEU A 14 6.71 13.80 9.99
N ALA A 15 6.35 14.94 9.41
CA ALA A 15 6.08 16.18 10.15
C ALA A 15 4.84 16.05 11.04
N ASP A 16 3.83 15.30 10.59
CA ASP A 16 2.58 15.04 11.31
C ASP A 16 2.72 13.93 12.36
N GLY A 17 3.89 13.29 12.45
CA GLY A 17 4.19 12.27 13.45
C GLY A 17 3.60 10.89 13.14
N GLU A 18 3.31 10.59 11.88
CA GLU A 18 2.82 9.28 11.41
C GLU A 18 3.92 8.20 11.44
N THR A 19 4.50 7.95 12.61
CA THR A 19 5.69 7.10 12.81
C THR A 19 5.40 5.83 13.62
N PHE A 20 4.13 5.56 13.91
CA PHE A 20 3.69 4.40 14.69
C PHE A 20 3.37 3.20 13.81
N TYR A 21 3.20 2.04 14.44
CA TYR A 21 2.77 0.83 13.73
C TYR A 21 1.43 1.04 13.03
N THR A 22 1.38 0.59 11.79
CA THR A 22 0.16 0.53 10.99
C THR A 22 -0.54 -0.81 11.22
N PRO A 23 -1.83 -0.96 10.86
CA PRO A 23 -2.50 -2.25 10.90
C PRO A 23 -1.72 -3.31 10.12
N ASN A 24 -1.77 -4.58 10.55
CA ASN A 24 -0.98 -5.67 9.95
C ASN A 24 -1.11 -5.81 8.42
N ARG A 25 -2.26 -5.40 7.85
CA ARG A 25 -2.53 -5.49 6.41
C ARG A 25 -2.11 -4.22 5.64
N GLY A 26 -1.66 -3.18 6.33
CA GLY A 26 -1.33 -1.86 5.80
C GLY A 26 -2.31 -0.77 6.23
N VAL A 27 -1.93 0.48 5.92
CA VAL A 27 -2.76 1.69 6.09
C VAL A 27 -4.08 1.54 5.34
N PRO A 28 -5.26 1.72 5.98
CA PRO A 28 -6.57 1.52 5.35
C PRO A 28 -6.75 2.31 4.05
N GLU A 29 -6.43 3.59 4.05
CA GLU A 29 -6.60 4.51 2.93
C GLU A 29 -5.75 4.10 1.73
N LEU A 30 -4.54 3.58 1.98
CA LEU A 30 -3.66 3.04 0.94
C LEU A 30 -4.26 1.76 0.34
N ARG A 31 -4.83 0.88 1.16
CA ARG A 31 -5.46 -0.37 0.67
C ARG A 31 -6.68 -0.06 -0.19
N GLU A 32 -7.51 0.89 0.20
CA GLU A 32 -8.67 1.36 -0.59
C GLU A 32 -8.24 1.96 -1.92
N ALA A 33 -7.24 2.85 -1.90
CA ALA A 33 -6.69 3.45 -3.11
C ALA A 33 -6.13 2.40 -4.08
N LEU A 34 -5.42 1.39 -3.56
CA LEU A 34 -4.91 0.29 -4.36
C LEU A 34 -6.03 -0.61 -4.91
N ALA A 35 -7.05 -0.94 -4.11
CA ALA A 35 -8.20 -1.72 -4.55
C ALA A 35 -8.91 -1.03 -5.72
N LYS A 36 -9.18 0.27 -5.59
CA LYS A 36 -9.77 1.10 -6.65
C LYS A 36 -8.88 1.14 -7.89
N TYR A 37 -7.60 1.47 -7.73
CA TYR A 37 -6.65 1.59 -8.84
C TYR A 37 -6.53 0.28 -9.63
N ASN A 38 -6.39 -0.86 -8.95
CA ASN A 38 -6.30 -2.15 -9.61
C ASN A 38 -7.63 -2.53 -10.27
N SER A 39 -8.77 -2.19 -9.65
CA SER A 39 -10.08 -2.46 -10.25
C SER A 39 -10.26 -1.70 -11.56
N GLU A 40 -9.90 -0.43 -11.59
CA GLU A 40 -9.92 0.43 -12.78
C GLU A 40 -8.92 -0.05 -13.85
N LEU A 41 -7.71 -0.43 -13.42
CA LEU A 41 -6.65 -0.88 -14.31
C LEU A 41 -7.01 -2.19 -15.03
N TYR A 42 -7.63 -3.13 -14.33
CA TYR A 42 -7.92 -4.47 -14.84
C TYR A 42 -9.37 -4.68 -15.27
N GLY A 43 -10.25 -3.71 -15.04
CA GLY A 43 -11.67 -3.79 -15.41
C GLY A 43 -12.46 -4.86 -14.64
N VAL A 44 -12.02 -5.19 -13.42
CA VAL A 44 -12.67 -6.18 -12.54
C VAL A 44 -12.74 -5.62 -11.13
N GLU A 45 -13.82 -5.89 -10.40
CA GLU A 45 -13.94 -5.45 -9.02
C GLU A 45 -12.99 -6.23 -8.10
N ILE A 46 -12.11 -5.49 -7.41
CA ILE A 46 -11.16 -6.02 -6.42
C ILE A 46 -11.52 -5.44 -5.07
N GLU A 47 -12.08 -6.29 -4.20
CA GLU A 47 -12.39 -5.95 -2.82
C GLU A 47 -11.14 -5.55 -2.01
N VAL A 48 -11.27 -4.56 -1.12
CA VAL A 48 -10.17 -4.11 -0.25
C VAL A 48 -9.61 -5.24 0.63
N ASP A 49 -10.44 -6.24 0.96
CA ASP A 49 -10.05 -7.43 1.71
C ASP A 49 -9.14 -8.38 0.93
N ARG A 50 -8.96 -8.16 -0.37
CA ARG A 50 -7.96 -8.85 -1.20
C ARG A 50 -6.62 -8.11 -1.25
N ILE A 51 -6.52 -6.92 -0.68
CA ILE A 51 -5.29 -6.11 -0.67
C ILE A 51 -4.57 -6.23 0.67
N THR A 52 -3.29 -6.57 0.63
CA THR A 52 -2.35 -6.52 1.76
C THR A 52 -1.08 -5.80 1.32
N VAL A 53 -0.70 -4.75 2.03
CA VAL A 53 0.53 -3.98 1.75
C VAL A 53 1.70 -4.65 2.47
N THR A 54 2.81 -4.83 1.75
CA THR A 54 4.05 -5.40 2.27
C THR A 54 5.20 -4.39 2.13
N ALA A 55 6.30 -4.66 2.83
CA ALA A 55 7.51 -3.82 2.75
C ALA A 55 8.12 -3.80 1.33
N SER A 56 7.92 -4.86 0.55
CA SER A 56 8.42 -4.98 -0.82
C SER A 56 7.71 -6.13 -1.57
N GLY A 57 7.94 -6.21 -2.89
CA GLY A 57 7.52 -7.34 -3.70
C GLY A 57 8.15 -8.67 -3.26
N MET A 58 9.41 -8.67 -2.80
CA MET A 58 10.06 -9.88 -2.28
C MET A 58 9.36 -10.40 -1.02
N SER A 59 9.00 -9.49 -0.10
CA SER A 59 8.24 -9.83 1.10
C SER A 59 6.86 -10.39 0.73
N ALA A 60 6.21 -9.84 -0.30
CA ALA A 60 4.92 -10.34 -0.79
C ALA A 60 5.04 -11.78 -1.34
N MET A 61 6.07 -12.05 -2.16
CA MET A 61 6.31 -13.38 -2.70
C MET A 61 6.62 -14.41 -1.60
N MET A 62 7.41 -14.02 -0.59
CA MET A 62 7.71 -14.90 0.55
C MET A 62 6.43 -15.28 1.30
N LEU A 63 5.59 -14.30 1.63
CA LEU A 63 4.31 -14.54 2.31
C LEU A 63 3.37 -15.41 1.47
N ALA A 64 3.26 -15.13 0.16
CA ALA A 64 2.45 -15.94 -0.74
C ALA A 64 2.94 -17.39 -0.81
N HIS A 65 4.26 -17.61 -0.84
CA HIS A 65 4.82 -18.96 -0.85
C HIS A 65 4.58 -19.73 0.45
N GLN A 66 4.61 -19.06 1.60
CA GLN A 66 4.35 -19.70 2.90
C GLN A 66 2.89 -20.09 3.14
N LEU A 67 1.95 -19.52 2.37
CA LEU A 67 0.52 -19.79 2.46
C LEU A 67 0.04 -20.91 1.53
N LEU A 68 0.91 -21.38 0.63
CA LEU A 68 0.67 -22.47 -0.32
C LEU A 68 1.24 -23.79 0.23
#